data_AF-A0A2E7CJF3-F1
#
_entry.id   AF-A0A2E7CJF3-F1
#
_cell.length_a   1.000
_cell.length_b   1.000
_cell.length_c   1.000
_cell.angle_alpha   90.00
_cell.angle_beta   90.00
_cell.angle_gamma   90.00
#
_symmetry.space_group_name_H-M   'P 1'
#
loop_
_entity.id
_entity.type
_entity.pdbx_description
1 polymer ?
#
loop_
_entity_poly.entity_id
_entity_poly.type
_entity_poly.pdbx_seq_one_letter_code
_entity_poly.pdbx_strand_id
1 'polypeptide(L)'
;MTNLDLFRKKTLTDLAKILDITPFDLARHYGTKEGLPVDLLFEKSDLERLKKELQLEDWWAPDGPYSDVLSDNTLRDVSMVRTRLRQVSTMLLQRQGEICRSDNLLRGFAEGTSELSAQEEKSLITVLLNLLIRSGAIQSISMSSGLGLVVKEGSLLQVIAQGKWPAMILDRIKDLEQN
;
A
#
# COMPACT_ATOMS: atom_id res chain seq x y z
N MET A 1 32.42 20.75 0.45
CA MET A 1 31.00 20.50 0.09
C MET A 1 30.56 21.62 -0.83
N THR A 2 30.30 21.32 -2.11
CA THR A 2 30.03 22.29 -3.18
C THR A 2 28.55 22.62 -3.25
N ASN A 3 28.21 23.93 -3.29
CA ASN A 3 26.87 24.53 -3.38
C ASN A 3 25.98 24.06 -4.55
N LEU A 4 26.44 23.14 -5.40
CA LEU A 4 25.77 22.67 -6.61
C LEU A 4 24.65 21.63 -6.33
N ASP A 5 24.64 20.98 -5.17
CA ASP A 5 23.63 19.97 -4.84
C ASP A 5 22.28 20.57 -4.40
N LEU A 6 22.22 21.89 -4.13
CA LEU A 6 21.01 22.57 -3.66
C LEU A 6 20.01 22.91 -4.78
N PHE A 7 20.37 22.76 -6.06
CA PHE A 7 19.54 23.18 -7.19
C PHE A 7 19.24 22.07 -8.21
N ARG A 8 19.35 20.80 -7.84
CA ARG A 8 18.87 19.71 -8.70
C ARG A 8 17.35 19.61 -8.63
N LYS A 9 16.71 20.48 -9.40
CA LYS A 9 15.31 20.36 -9.79
C LYS A 9 15.06 18.95 -10.33
N LYS A 10 14.04 18.27 -9.82
CA LYS A 10 13.73 16.87 -10.17
C LYS A 10 12.77 16.83 -11.34
N THR A 11 12.92 15.86 -12.23
CA THR A 11 11.93 15.60 -13.29
C THR A 11 10.68 14.94 -12.70
N LEU A 12 9.57 14.91 -13.47
CA LEU A 12 8.36 14.18 -13.09
C LEU A 12 8.64 12.70 -12.77
N THR A 13 9.49 12.05 -13.57
CA THR A 13 9.87 10.64 -13.38
C THR A 13 10.68 10.45 -12.11
N ASP A 14 11.62 11.35 -11.81
CA ASP A 14 12.39 11.30 -10.56
C ASP A 14 11.47 11.47 -9.35
N LEU A 15 10.52 12.41 -9.44
CA LEU A 15 9.57 12.66 -8.36
C LEU A 15 8.64 11.47 -8.15
N ALA A 16 8.11 10.88 -9.23
CA ALA A 16 7.28 9.68 -9.17
C ALA A 16 8.03 8.49 -8.56
N LYS A 17 9.31 8.31 -8.91
CA LYS A 17 10.17 7.28 -8.32
C LYS A 17 10.38 7.47 -6.81
N ILE A 18 10.61 8.71 -6.37
CA ILE A 18 10.78 9.00 -4.93
C ILE A 18 9.46 8.83 -4.18
N LEU A 19 8.35 9.20 -4.81
CA LEU A 19 7.01 9.00 -4.30
C LEU A 19 6.50 7.57 -4.52
N ASP A 20 7.31 6.62 -5.01
CA ASP A 20 6.94 5.23 -5.33
C ASP A 20 5.57 5.08 -6.05
N ILE A 21 5.22 6.03 -6.95
CA ILE A 21 3.99 6.03 -7.77
C ILE A 21 4.34 5.95 -9.25
N THR A 22 3.34 5.67 -10.10
CA THR A 22 3.54 5.78 -11.54
C THR A 22 3.65 7.26 -11.94
N PRO A 23 4.51 7.62 -12.91
CA PRO A 23 4.55 8.97 -13.47
C PRO A 23 3.20 9.43 -14.05
N PHE A 24 2.39 8.48 -14.52
CA PHE A 24 1.06 8.74 -15.06
C PHE A 24 0.09 9.23 -13.97
N ASP A 25 0.08 8.61 -12.79
CA ASP A 25 -0.75 9.05 -11.66
C ASP A 25 -0.40 10.47 -11.23
N LEU A 26 0.91 10.78 -11.21
CA LEU A 26 1.39 12.11 -10.89
C LEU A 26 0.98 13.15 -11.95
N ALA A 27 1.13 12.82 -13.24
CA ALA A 27 0.67 13.67 -14.34
C ALA A 27 -0.84 13.91 -14.29
N ARG A 28 -1.63 12.86 -14.01
CA ARG A 28 -3.08 12.93 -13.89
C ARG A 28 -3.51 13.83 -12.73
N HIS A 29 -2.85 13.72 -11.58
CA HIS A 29 -3.08 14.61 -10.44
C HIS A 29 -2.90 16.08 -10.80
N TYR A 30 -1.77 16.43 -11.43
CA TYR A 30 -1.52 17.78 -11.91
C TYR A 30 -2.55 18.24 -12.95
N GLY A 31 -2.93 17.35 -13.88
CA GLY A 31 -3.96 17.63 -14.89
C GLY A 31 -5.34 17.94 -14.31
N THR A 32 -5.68 17.43 -13.12
CA THR A 32 -6.97 17.71 -12.45
C THR A 32 -6.99 18.98 -11.61
N LYS A 33 -5.83 19.59 -11.33
CA LYS A 33 -5.73 20.78 -10.46
C LYS A 33 -5.34 22.04 -11.24
N GLU A 34 -4.05 22.27 -11.40
CA GLU A 34 -3.48 23.53 -11.92
C GLU A 34 -2.73 23.32 -13.25
N GLY A 35 -2.64 22.08 -13.73
CA GLY A 35 -1.77 21.69 -14.84
C GLY A 35 -0.35 21.36 -14.38
N LEU A 36 0.47 20.87 -15.31
CA LEU A 36 1.89 20.62 -15.05
C LEU A 36 2.68 21.93 -15.07
N PRO A 37 3.69 22.10 -14.20
CA PRO A 37 4.63 23.23 -14.29
C PRO A 37 5.24 23.29 -15.68
N VAL A 38 5.35 24.50 -16.24
CA VAL A 38 5.87 24.71 -17.61
C VAL A 38 7.31 24.21 -17.76
N ASP A 39 8.11 24.32 -16.70
CA ASP A 39 9.48 23.85 -16.69
C ASP A 39 9.61 22.35 -16.39
N LEU A 40 8.53 21.65 -15.97
CA LEU A 40 8.51 20.23 -15.57
C LEU A 40 9.52 19.89 -14.47
N LEU A 41 9.78 20.85 -13.59
CA LEU A 41 10.80 20.76 -12.57
C LEU A 41 10.20 20.95 -11.18
N PHE A 42 10.55 20.05 -10.26
CA PHE A 42 9.95 19.98 -8.93
C PHE A 42 10.98 20.20 -7.83
N GLU A 43 10.56 20.91 -6.79
CA GLU A 43 11.33 21.19 -5.59
C GLU A 43 11.06 20.17 -4.48
N LYS A 44 11.87 20.22 -3.42
CA LYS A 44 11.66 19.35 -2.24
C LYS A 44 10.34 19.65 -1.53
N SER A 45 9.90 20.91 -1.53
CA SER A 45 8.60 21.35 -0.99
C SER A 45 7.42 20.67 -1.68
N ASP A 46 7.54 20.38 -2.99
CA ASP A 46 6.52 19.67 -3.75
C ASP A 46 6.34 18.24 -3.27
N LEU A 47 7.41 17.60 -2.79
CA LEU A 47 7.35 16.20 -2.37
C LEU A 47 6.42 16.02 -1.15
N GLU A 48 6.59 16.81 -0.10
CA GLU A 48 5.76 16.71 1.10
C GLU A 48 4.32 17.13 0.82
N ARG A 49 4.14 18.18 0.00
CA ARG A 49 2.83 18.60 -0.46
C ARG A 49 2.13 17.48 -1.24
N LEU A 50 2.82 16.86 -2.20
CA LEU A 50 2.27 15.78 -3.03
C LEU A 50 1.98 14.52 -2.20
N LYS A 51 2.83 14.14 -1.25
CA LYS A 51 2.54 13.03 -0.33
C LYS A 51 1.20 13.23 0.37
N LYS A 52 0.98 14.43 0.92
CA LYS A 52 -0.27 14.78 1.61
C LYS A 52 -1.46 14.82 0.65
N GLU A 53 -1.31 15.49 -0.50
CA GLU A 53 -2.40 15.63 -1.47
C GLU A 53 -2.82 14.30 -2.10
N LEU A 54 -1.85 13.42 -2.37
CA LEU A 54 -2.07 12.10 -2.92
C LEU A 54 -2.39 11.07 -1.82
N GLN A 55 -2.40 11.44 -0.54
CA GLN A 55 -2.64 10.54 0.60
C GLN A 55 -1.72 9.30 0.59
N LEU A 56 -0.43 9.53 0.29
CA LEU A 56 0.58 8.48 0.26
C LEU A 56 1.05 8.19 1.69
N GLU A 57 0.96 6.92 2.09
CA GLU A 57 1.30 6.47 3.42
C GLU A 57 2.17 5.20 3.35
N ASP A 58 3.17 5.12 4.22
CA ASP A 58 4.07 3.96 4.30
C ASP A 58 3.54 2.99 5.37
N TRP A 59 2.63 2.09 4.98
CA TRP A 59 1.88 1.26 5.93
C TRP A 59 2.72 0.24 6.68
N TRP A 60 3.84 -0.18 6.09
CA TRP A 60 4.74 -1.18 6.67
C TRP A 60 5.96 -0.58 7.38
N ALA A 61 6.07 0.76 7.42
CA ALA A 61 7.16 1.43 8.11
C ALA A 61 7.08 1.21 9.64
N PRO A 62 8.20 1.00 10.35
CA PRO A 62 8.21 0.81 11.80
C PRO A 62 7.57 1.96 12.61
N ASP A 63 7.67 3.18 12.09
CA ASP A 63 7.10 4.42 12.62
C ASP A 63 5.86 4.88 11.82
N GLY A 64 5.30 3.99 11.01
CA GLY A 64 4.12 4.24 10.18
C GLY A 64 2.80 4.17 10.94
N PRO A 65 1.66 4.42 10.26
CA PRO A 65 0.34 4.50 10.88
C PRO A 65 -0.15 3.18 11.51
N TYR A 66 0.49 2.05 11.19
CA TYR A 66 0.11 0.72 11.69
C TYR A 66 1.22 0.03 12.49
N SER A 67 2.17 0.79 13.04
CA SER A 67 3.26 0.27 13.89
C SER A 67 2.77 -0.72 14.95
N ASP A 68 1.62 -0.43 15.57
CA ASP A 68 1.02 -1.27 16.60
C ASP A 68 0.60 -2.65 16.05
N VAL A 69 -0.01 -2.68 14.87
CA VAL A 69 -0.42 -3.93 14.17
C VAL A 69 0.79 -4.77 13.77
N LEU A 70 1.90 -4.11 13.44
CA LEU A 70 3.15 -4.78 13.06
C LEU A 70 3.88 -5.37 14.27
N SER A 71 3.79 -4.68 15.41
CA SER A 71 4.43 -5.07 16.68
C SER A 71 3.66 -6.12 17.49
N ASP A 72 2.43 -6.46 17.06
CA ASP A 72 1.56 -7.38 17.77
C ASP A 72 2.08 -8.83 17.72
N ASN A 73 2.83 -9.20 18.77
CA ASN A 73 3.35 -10.54 18.99
C ASN A 73 2.31 -11.55 19.52
N THR A 74 1.03 -11.16 19.66
CA THR A 74 -0.03 -12.13 20.03
C THR A 74 -0.35 -13.09 18.88
N LEU A 75 0.17 -12.82 17.69
CA LEU A 75 0.00 -13.59 16.46
C LEU A 75 0.81 -14.90 16.49
N ARG A 76 0.39 -15.86 17.32
CA ARG A 76 0.89 -17.24 17.34
C ARG A 76 0.33 -18.09 16.17
N ASP A 77 0.25 -17.53 14.97
CA ASP A 77 -0.12 -18.29 13.76
C ASP A 77 1.17 -18.73 13.05
N VAL A 78 1.31 -20.04 12.79
CA VAL A 78 2.59 -20.67 12.41
C VAL A 78 2.98 -20.37 10.95
N SER A 79 2.09 -19.80 10.15
CA SER A 79 2.32 -19.48 8.73
C SER A 79 2.38 -17.97 8.48
N MET A 80 3.49 -17.53 7.87
CA MET A 80 3.72 -16.15 7.44
C MET A 80 2.58 -15.60 6.57
N VAL A 81 2.03 -16.42 5.66
CA VAL A 81 0.94 -16.01 4.77
C VAL A 81 -0.31 -15.62 5.57
N ARG A 82 -0.65 -16.40 6.60
CA ARG A 82 -1.82 -16.13 7.46
C ARG A 82 -1.59 -14.90 8.33
N THR A 83 -0.39 -14.74 8.85
CA THR A 83 0.02 -13.55 9.61
C THR A 83 -0.13 -12.30 8.76
N ARG A 84 0.43 -12.29 7.54
CA ARG A 84 0.31 -11.15 6.61
C ARG A 84 -1.12 -10.86 6.20
N LEU A 85 -1.90 -11.90 5.90
CA LEU A 85 -3.31 -11.73 5.56
C LEU A 85 -4.11 -11.13 6.71
N ARG A 86 -3.85 -11.56 7.95
CA ARG A 86 -4.49 -10.97 9.13
C ARG A 86 -4.06 -9.51 9.32
N GLN A 87 -2.77 -9.19 9.19
CA GLN A 87 -2.26 -7.82 9.29
C GLN A 87 -2.91 -6.89 8.25
N VAL A 88 -2.88 -7.27 6.97
CA VAL A 88 -3.55 -6.53 5.88
C VAL A 88 -5.02 -6.33 6.19
N SER A 89 -5.69 -7.38 6.66
CA SER A 89 -7.11 -7.32 6.97
C SER A 89 -7.41 -6.37 8.14
N THR A 90 -6.60 -6.39 9.20
CA THR A 90 -6.70 -5.48 10.34
C THR A 90 -6.46 -4.03 9.92
N MET A 91 -5.40 -3.76 9.14
CA MET A 91 -5.10 -2.40 8.65
C MET A 91 -6.25 -1.85 7.80
N LEU A 92 -6.81 -2.68 6.91
CA LEU A 92 -7.96 -2.31 6.10
C LEU A 92 -9.22 -2.05 6.93
N LEU A 93 -9.48 -2.87 7.95
CA LEU A 93 -10.61 -2.64 8.86
C LEU A 93 -10.50 -1.33 9.65
N GLN A 94 -9.30 -0.91 10.02
CA GLN A 94 -9.09 0.39 10.66
C GLN A 94 -9.45 1.57 9.72
N ARG A 95 -9.57 1.32 8.40
CA ARG A 95 -10.03 2.27 7.38
C ARG A 95 -11.42 1.95 6.85
N GLN A 96 -12.22 1.19 7.59
CA GLN A 96 -13.56 0.81 7.15
C GLN A 96 -14.41 2.05 6.87
N GLY A 97 -15.04 2.08 5.69
CA GLY A 97 -15.85 3.21 5.24
C GLY A 97 -15.06 4.35 4.57
N GLU A 98 -13.72 4.31 4.62
CA GLU A 98 -12.85 5.24 3.90
C GLU A 98 -12.37 4.63 2.57
N ILE A 99 -12.10 5.49 1.58
CA ILE A 99 -11.35 5.10 0.39
C ILE A 99 -9.87 5.27 0.72
N CYS A 100 -9.12 4.17 0.78
CA CYS A 100 -7.66 4.21 0.89
C CYS A 100 -7.01 3.83 -0.43
N ARG A 101 -5.77 4.21 -0.66
CA ARG A 101 -5.07 3.81 -1.89
C ARG A 101 -4.48 2.42 -1.78
N SER A 102 -4.54 1.66 -2.86
CA SER A 102 -4.00 0.30 -2.89
C SER A 102 -2.48 0.26 -2.80
N ASP A 103 -1.78 1.28 -3.31
CA ASP A 103 -0.32 1.35 -3.29
C ASP A 103 0.24 1.58 -1.89
N ASN A 104 -0.55 2.18 -0.97
CA ASN A 104 -0.14 2.34 0.43
C ASN A 104 0.16 0.99 1.11
N LEU A 105 -0.58 -0.06 0.75
CA LEU A 105 -0.34 -1.44 1.23
C LEU A 105 0.94 -2.06 0.68
N LEU A 106 1.59 -1.44 -0.30
CA LEU A 106 2.82 -1.94 -0.92
C LEU A 106 4.05 -1.11 -0.53
N ARG A 107 3.90 -0.13 0.38
CA ARG A 107 4.92 0.84 0.78
C ARG A 107 5.41 0.63 2.21
N GLY A 108 6.66 1.04 2.45
CA GLY A 108 7.25 1.00 3.77
C GLY A 108 7.88 -0.34 4.16
N PHE A 109 8.01 -1.30 3.23
CA PHE A 109 8.79 -2.51 3.49
C PHE A 109 10.26 -2.14 3.63
N ALA A 110 10.78 -2.18 4.85
CA ALA A 110 12.20 -1.98 5.13
C ALA A 110 12.97 -3.29 4.94
N GLU A 111 14.22 -3.21 4.50
CA GLU A 111 15.10 -4.38 4.44
C GLU A 111 15.38 -4.90 5.85
N GLY A 112 15.29 -6.21 6.06
CA GLY A 112 15.58 -6.87 7.33
C GLY A 112 14.42 -6.96 8.33
N THR A 113 13.19 -6.53 7.97
CA THR A 113 11.99 -6.70 8.82
C THR A 113 11.28 -8.04 8.63
N SER A 114 11.73 -8.85 7.66
CA SER A 114 11.15 -10.15 7.31
C SER A 114 12.22 -11.08 6.75
N GLU A 115 11.96 -12.38 6.78
CA GLU A 115 12.77 -13.38 6.07
C GLU A 115 12.62 -13.26 4.54
N LEU A 116 11.49 -12.68 4.08
CA LEU A 116 11.25 -12.37 2.68
C LEU A 116 11.94 -11.07 2.26
N SER A 117 12.39 -11.03 1.00
CA SER A 117 12.76 -9.78 0.34
C SER A 117 11.54 -8.87 0.20
N ALA A 118 11.77 -7.55 0.10
CA ALA A 118 10.70 -6.58 -0.09
C ALA A 118 9.85 -6.86 -1.35
N GLN A 119 10.45 -7.45 -2.40
CA GLN A 119 9.73 -7.81 -3.61
C GLN A 119 8.80 -9.02 -3.41
N GLU A 120 9.23 -10.00 -2.62
CA GLU A 120 8.40 -11.16 -2.26
C GLU A 120 7.23 -10.75 -1.37
N GLU A 121 7.47 -9.87 -0.39
CA GLU A 121 6.41 -9.27 0.44
C GLU A 121 5.37 -8.53 -0.42
N LYS A 122 5.81 -7.62 -1.30
CA LYS A 122 4.91 -6.91 -2.21
C LYS A 122 4.10 -7.88 -3.08
N SER A 123 4.73 -8.94 -3.56
CA SER A 123 4.06 -9.97 -4.38
C SER A 123 3.02 -10.74 -3.57
N LEU A 124 3.35 -11.15 -2.34
CA LEU A 124 2.42 -11.80 -1.41
C LEU A 124 1.24 -10.89 -1.10
N ILE A 125 1.46 -9.63 -0.70
CA ILE A 125 0.37 -8.68 -0.40
C ILE A 125 -0.51 -8.47 -1.63
N THR A 126 0.06 -8.37 -2.83
CA THR A 126 -0.72 -8.26 -4.07
C THR A 126 -1.64 -9.46 -4.29
N VAL A 127 -1.14 -10.69 -4.04
CA VAL A 127 -1.97 -11.89 -4.12
C VAL A 127 -3.10 -11.85 -3.08
N LEU A 128 -2.80 -11.49 -1.83
CA LEU A 128 -3.78 -11.39 -0.76
C LEU A 128 -4.87 -10.34 -1.05
N LEU A 129 -4.48 -9.18 -1.59
CA LEU A 129 -5.42 -8.14 -2.01
C LEU A 129 -6.36 -8.62 -3.11
N ASN A 130 -5.82 -9.31 -4.12
CA ASN A 130 -6.63 -9.88 -5.19
C ASN A 130 -7.64 -10.91 -4.66
N LEU A 131 -7.25 -11.72 -3.66
CA LEU A 131 -8.15 -12.66 -3.00
C LEU A 131 -9.27 -11.95 -2.22
N LEU A 132 -8.94 -10.87 -1.50
CA LEU A 132 -9.91 -10.06 -0.77
C LEU A 132 -10.87 -9.31 -1.72
N ILE A 133 -10.40 -8.85 -2.89
CA ILE A 133 -11.25 -8.26 -3.92
C ILE A 133 -12.18 -9.32 -4.53
N ARG A 134 -11.65 -10.49 -4.91
CA ARG A 134 -12.43 -11.57 -5.53
C ARG A 134 -13.50 -12.14 -4.60
N SER A 135 -13.22 -12.17 -3.30
CA SER A 135 -14.20 -12.58 -2.28
C SER A 135 -15.28 -11.52 -2.01
N GLY A 136 -15.14 -10.31 -2.57
CA GLY A 136 -16.07 -9.20 -2.34
C GLY A 136 -15.87 -8.50 -0.99
N ALA A 137 -14.81 -8.86 -0.25
CA ALA A 137 -14.49 -8.23 1.03
C ALA A 137 -14.05 -6.76 0.83
N ILE A 138 -13.32 -6.51 -0.26
CA ILE A 138 -12.87 -5.19 -0.67
C ILE A 138 -13.42 -4.88 -2.07
N GLN A 139 -13.76 -3.63 -2.32
CA GLN A 139 -14.05 -3.11 -3.64
C GLN A 139 -12.91 -2.22 -4.12
N SER A 140 -12.45 -2.42 -5.36
CA SER A 140 -11.55 -1.50 -6.02
C SER A 140 -12.33 -0.36 -6.70
N ILE A 141 -11.79 0.86 -6.62
CA ILE A 141 -12.39 2.09 -7.16
C ILE A 141 -11.31 2.86 -7.91
N SER A 142 -11.59 3.32 -9.13
CA SER A 142 -10.68 4.21 -9.84
C SER A 142 -10.76 5.62 -9.27
N MET A 143 -9.61 6.19 -8.90
CA MET A 143 -9.47 7.57 -8.42
C MET A 143 -8.68 8.39 -9.44
N SER A 144 -8.73 9.72 -9.32
CA SER A 144 -7.86 10.63 -10.09
C SER A 144 -6.38 10.41 -9.77
N SER A 145 -6.07 9.93 -8.57
CA SER A 145 -4.73 9.77 -8.05
C SER A 145 -4.20 8.33 -8.19
N GLY A 146 -5.01 7.36 -8.61
CA GLY A 146 -4.63 5.95 -8.73
C GLY A 146 -5.77 4.98 -8.45
N LEU A 147 -5.45 3.80 -7.93
CA LEU A 147 -6.44 2.80 -7.52
C LEU A 147 -6.75 2.92 -6.02
N GLY A 148 -8.02 3.12 -5.71
CA GLY A 148 -8.56 3.11 -4.36
C GLY A 148 -9.15 1.75 -3.99
N LEU A 149 -9.22 1.49 -2.68
CA LEU A 149 -9.83 0.34 -2.06
C LEU A 149 -10.85 0.84 -1.03
N VAL A 150 -12.00 0.17 -0.98
CA VAL A 150 -13.02 0.38 0.05
C VAL A 150 -13.37 -0.96 0.66
N VAL A 151 -13.30 -1.04 1.98
CA VAL A 151 -13.79 -2.20 2.73
C VAL A 151 -15.32 -2.13 2.78
N LYS A 152 -15.98 -3.19 2.31
CA LYS A 152 -17.44 -3.30 2.47
C LYS A 152 -17.78 -3.64 3.92
N GLU A 153 -18.85 -3.04 4.42
CA GLU A 153 -19.26 -3.23 5.82
C GLU A 153 -19.52 -4.71 6.14
N GLY A 154 -18.98 -5.19 7.26
CA GLY A 154 -19.21 -6.55 7.78
C GLY A 154 -18.51 -7.70 7.05
N SER A 155 -17.98 -7.51 5.84
CA SER A 155 -17.40 -8.59 5.03
C SER A 155 -16.02 -9.03 5.53
N LEU A 156 -15.14 -8.07 5.85
CA LEU A 156 -13.79 -8.37 6.35
C LEU A 156 -13.81 -8.95 7.77
N LEU A 157 -14.73 -8.48 8.63
CA LEU A 157 -14.92 -9.02 9.98
C LEU A 157 -15.36 -10.48 9.95
N GLN A 158 -16.25 -10.88 9.02
CA GLN A 158 -16.61 -12.29 8.83
C GLN A 158 -15.42 -13.14 8.39
N VAL A 159 -14.59 -12.59 7.51
CA VAL A 159 -13.37 -13.23 7.00
C VAL A 159 -12.34 -13.44 8.11
N ILE A 160 -12.13 -12.45 8.99
CA ILE A 160 -11.18 -12.54 10.13
C ILE A 160 -11.74 -13.39 11.28
N ALA A 161 -12.97 -13.12 11.74
CA ALA A 161 -13.51 -13.66 12.98
C ALA A 161 -13.80 -15.16 12.92
N GLN A 162 -14.05 -15.72 11.73
CA GLN A 162 -14.38 -17.13 11.61
C GLN A 162 -13.16 -18.02 11.34
N GLY A 163 -12.00 -17.45 10.97
CA GLY A 163 -10.90 -18.21 10.35
C GLY A 163 -11.33 -18.96 9.07
N LYS A 164 -12.57 -18.74 8.62
CA LYS A 164 -13.18 -19.28 7.42
C LYS A 164 -12.93 -18.28 6.32
N TRP A 165 -11.66 -18.21 5.93
CA TRP A 165 -11.33 -17.65 4.64
C TRP A 165 -12.14 -18.43 3.59
N PRO A 166 -12.72 -17.78 2.57
CA PRO A 166 -13.35 -18.48 1.45
C PRO A 166 -12.44 -19.62 0.99
N ALA A 167 -13.00 -20.78 0.65
CA ALA A 167 -12.19 -21.97 0.30
C ALA A 167 -11.12 -21.65 -0.76
N MET A 168 -11.45 -20.78 -1.72
CA MET A 168 -10.52 -20.23 -2.71
C MET A 168 -9.29 -19.54 -2.11
N ILE A 169 -9.44 -18.80 -1.01
CA ILE A 169 -8.34 -18.18 -0.27
C ILE A 169 -7.54 -19.26 0.46
N LEU A 170 -8.20 -20.20 1.16
CA LEU A 170 -7.53 -21.29 1.88
C LEU A 170 -6.71 -22.19 0.95
N ASP A 171 -7.28 -22.58 -0.18
CA ASP A 171 -6.61 -23.42 -1.17
C ASP A 171 -5.41 -22.70 -1.77
N ARG A 172 -5.55 -21.39 -2.04
CA ARG A 172 -4.42 -20.60 -2.51
C ARG A 172 -3.34 -20.39 -1.45
N ILE A 173 -3.72 -20.24 -0.18
CA ILE A 173 -2.77 -20.19 0.93
C ILE A 173 -1.99 -21.51 1.02
N LYS A 174 -2.65 -22.66 0.88
CA LYS A 174 -1.97 -23.96 0.87
C LYS A 174 -0.96 -24.07 -0.28
N ASP A 175 -1.32 -23.60 -1.48
CA ASP A 175 -0.37 -23.57 -2.62
C ASP A 175 0.86 -22.70 -2.31
N LEU A 176 0.65 -21.55 -1.67
CA LEU A 176 1.73 -20.61 -1.31
C LEU A 176 2.60 -21.12 -0.16
N GLU A 177 2.05 -21.96 0.72
CA GLU A 177 2.78 -22.59 1.84
C GLU A 177 3.61 -23.81 1.40
N GLN A 178 3.37 -24.36 0.20
CA GLN A 178 4.04 -25.56 -0.32
C GLN A 178 5.17 -25.27 -1.32
N ASN A 179 5.34 -24.02 -1.75
CA ASN A 179 6.39 -23.56 -2.66
C ASN A 179 7.37 -22.65 -1.91
#